data_AF-A0A7L3JHV1-F1
#
_entry.id   AF-A0A7L3JHV1-F1
#
_cell.length_a   1.000
_cell.length_b   1.000
_cell.length_c   1.000
_cell.angle_alpha   90.00
_cell.angle_beta   90.00
_cell.angle_gamma   90.00
#
_symmetry.space_group_name_H-M   'P 1'
#
loop_
_entity.id
_entity.type
_entity.pdbx_description
1 polymer ?
#
loop_
_entity_poly.entity_id
_entity_poly.type
_entity_poly.pdbx_seq_one_letter_code
_entity_poly.pdbx_strand_id
1 'polypeptide(L)' 'QVGGHGERLHQCREVTLLTYKSIPMQVDGEPCRLAPSLIRISLRNQANMVQKSKRRTSMPLLNE' A
#
# COMPACT_ATOMS: atom_id res chain seq x y z
N GLN A 1 -14.91 6.11 -2.01
CA GLN A 1 -13.91 5.56 -1.06
C GLN A 1 -14.57 4.41 -0.33
N VAL A 2 -13.96 3.22 -0.29
CA VAL A 2 -14.43 2.13 0.59
C VAL A 2 -14.19 2.55 2.05
N GLY A 3 -15.05 3.44 2.54
CA GLY A 3 -14.87 4.28 3.72
C GLY A 3 -15.20 3.59 5.05
N GLY A 4 -14.55 2.47 5.33
CA GLY A 4 -14.59 1.82 6.64
C GLY A 4 -13.25 1.91 7.37
N HIS A 5 -13.27 1.95 8.70
CA HIS A 5 -12.07 1.66 9.49
C HIS A 5 -11.71 0.17 9.31
N GLY A 6 -10.56 -0.11 8.70
CA GLY A 6 -10.04 -1.48 8.58
C GLY A 6 -9.34 -1.92 9.86
N GLU A 7 -9.52 -3.19 10.23
CA GLU A 7 -8.73 -3.84 11.28
C GLU A 7 -7.38 -4.32 10.73
N ARG A 8 -6.30 -4.10 11.49
CA ARG A 8 -4.98 -4.57 11.08
C ARG A 8 -4.83 -6.05 11.42
N LEU A 9 -4.72 -6.89 10.40
CA LEU A 9 -4.47 -8.34 10.58
C LEU A 9 -2.99 -8.65 10.83
N HIS A 10 -2.07 -8.06 10.06
CA HIS A 10 -0.64 -8.35 10.15
C HIS A 10 0.23 -7.25 9.51
N GLN A 11 1.53 -7.20 9.86
CA GLN A 11 2.54 -6.37 9.19
C GLN A 11 3.67 -7.26 8.64
N CYS A 12 3.89 -7.25 7.33
CA CYS A 12 4.86 -8.13 6.67
C CYS A 12 5.51 -7.46 5.46
N ARG A 13 6.54 -8.11 4.88
CA ARG A 13 7.23 -7.67 3.66
C ARG A 13 6.55 -8.19 2.39
N GLU A 14 5.96 -9.38 2.42
CA GLU A 14 5.25 -9.97 1.30
C GLU A 14 3.98 -10.66 1.82
N VAL A 15 2.90 -10.61 1.06
CA VAL A 15 1.65 -11.30 1.36
C VAL A 15 1.03 -11.86 0.08
N THR A 16 0.45 -13.05 0.19
CA THR A 16 -0.40 -13.64 -0.84
C THR A 16 -1.83 -13.71 -0.31
N LEU A 17 -2.77 -13.12 -1.04
CA LEU A 17 -4.20 -13.10 -0.71
C LEU A 17 -4.95 -13.94 -1.74
N LEU A 18 -5.77 -14.86 -1.27
CA LEU A 18 -6.63 -15.68 -2.12
C LEU A 18 -8.09 -15.30 -1.90
N THR A 19 -8.78 -14.92 -2.98
CA THR A 19 -10.21 -14.60 -2.95
C THR A 19 -10.99 -15.67 -3.72
N TYR A 20 -12.08 -16.15 -3.12
CA TYR A 20 -12.93 -17.20 -3.71
C TYR A 20 -14.23 -16.69 -4.32
N LYS A 21 -14.52 -15.40 -4.13
CA LYS A 21 -15.73 -14.75 -4.63
C LYS A 21 -15.33 -13.43 -5.26
N SER A 22 -16.19 -12.93 -6.14
CA SER A 22 -16.00 -11.61 -6.68
C SER A 22 -16.23 -10.55 -5.60
N ILE A 23 -15.23 -9.69 -5.37
CA ILE A 23 -15.24 -8.66 -4.32
C ILE A 23 -15.12 -7.26 -4.93
N PRO A 24 -15.81 -6.24 -4.37
CA PRO A 24 -15.50 -4.85 -4.69
C PRO A 24 -14.14 -4.49 -4.10
N MET A 25 -13.29 -3.84 -4.88
CA MET A 25 -11.98 -3.34 -4.44
C MET A 25 -11.71 -1.95 -5.02
N GLN A 26 -10.69 -1.28 -4.50
CA GLN A 26 -10.20 -0.01 -5.03
C GLN A 26 -8.71 -0.17 -5.33
N VAL A 27 -8.32 0.03 -6.59
CA VAL A 27 -6.92 -0.08 -7.06
C VAL A 27 -6.47 1.30 -7.50
N ASP A 28 -5.40 1.82 -6.91
CA ASP A 28 -4.83 3.14 -7.23
C ASP A 28 -5.83 4.32 -7.20
N GLY A 29 -6.92 4.16 -6.44
CA GLY A 29 -8.00 5.15 -6.35
C GLY A 29 -9.23 4.80 -7.19
N GLU A 30 -9.10 3.93 -8.19
CA GLU A 30 -10.18 3.55 -9.10
C GLU A 30 -11.01 2.37 -8.54
N PRO A 31 -12.34 2.44 -8.57
CA PRO A 31 -13.20 1.34 -8.17
C PRO A 31 -13.17 0.22 -9.21
N CYS A 32 -13.03 -1.02 -8.76
CA CYS A 32 -13.20 -2.18 -9.64
C CYS A 32 -13.83 -3.37 -8.91
N ARG A 33 -14.32 -4.34 -9.69
CA ARG A 33 -14.84 -5.62 -9.19
C ARG A 33 -13.85 -6.71 -9.53
N LEU A 34 -13.17 -7.24 -8.51
CA LEU A 34 -12.19 -8.31 -8.68
C LEU A 34 -12.93 -9.64 -8.83
N ALA A 35 -12.54 -10.46 -9.80
CA ALA A 35 -12.93 -11.87 -9.87
C ALA A 35 -12.18 -12.69 -8.80
N PRO A 36 -12.55 -13.95 -8.52
CA PRO A 36 -11.70 -14.83 -7.70
C PRO A 36 -10.25 -14.81 -8.21
N SER A 37 -9.32 -14.42 -7.34
CA SER A 37 -7.95 -14.05 -7.73
C SER A 37 -6.94 -14.44 -6.65
N LEU A 38 -5.71 -14.68 -7.09
CA LEU A 38 -4.53 -14.74 -6.23
C LEU A 38 -3.77 -13.41 -6.36
N ILE A 39 -3.72 -12.64 -5.28
CA ILE A 39 -3.08 -11.31 -5.24
C ILE A 39 -1.77 -11.43 -4.48
N ARG A 40 -0.67 -10.99 -5.10
CA ARG A 40 0.65 -10.92 -4.44
C ARG A 40 1.02 -9.46 -4.24
N ILE A 41 1.35 -9.11 -3.00
CA ILE A 41 1.79 -7.76 -2.63
C ILE A 41 3.17 -7.88 -1.99
N SER A 42 4.14 -7.14 -2.53
CA SER A 42 5.53 -7.10 -2.06
C SER A 42 5.97 -5.68 -1.72
N LEU A 43 6.63 -5.51 -0.57
CA LEU A 43 7.01 -4.22 -0.02
C LEU A 43 8.28 -3.63 -0.69
N ARG A 44 8.19 -2.32 -0.99
CA ARG A 44 9.23 -1.35 -1.42
C ARG A 44 9.78 -1.52 -2.84
N ASN A 45 9.95 -0.37 -3.51
CA ASN A 45 10.79 -0.11 -4.68
C ASN A 45 10.69 -1.11 -5.85
N GLN A 46 9.49 -1.58 -6.16
CA GLN A 46 9.25 -2.38 -7.37
C GLN A 46 9.39 -1.55 -8.67
N ALA A 47 9.38 -0.22 -8.53
CA ALA A 47 9.61 0.72 -9.61
C ALA A 47 10.35 1.97 -9.09
N ASN A 48 11.08 2.64 -9.97
CA ASN A 48 11.67 3.94 -9.69
C ASN A 48 10.58 5.02 -9.76
N MET A 49 10.48 5.83 -8.72
CA MET A 49 9.50 6.92 -8.64
C MET A 49 10.26 8.24 -8.51
N VAL A 50 9.91 9.23 -9.34
CA VAL A 50 10.45 10.59 -9.19
C VAL A 50 9.75 11.23 -8.00
N GLN A 51 10.51 11.51 -6.94
CA GLN A 51 10.01 12.15 -5.74
C GLN A 51 10.41 13.62 -5.71
N LYS A 52 9.45 14.51 -5.42
CA LYS A 52 9.76 15.91 -5.09
C LYS A 52 10.61 15.95 -3.83
N SER A 53 11.78 16.60 -3.90
CA SER A 53 12.62 16.79 -2.73
C SER A 53 11.84 17.54 -1.63
N LYS A 54 11.78 16.97 -0.42
CA LYS A 54 11.26 17.70 0.73
C LYS A 54 12.32 18.73 1.14
N ARG A 55 11.95 19.99 1.29
CA ARG A 55 12.82 20.99 1.97
C ARG A 55 13.09 20.45 3.38
N ARG A 56 14.36 20.26 3.72
CA ARG A 56 14.81 19.70 5.00
C ARG A 56 14.68 20.78 6.08
N THR A 57 13.57 20.81 6.83
CA THR A 57 13.45 21.62 8.07
C THR A 57 13.60 20.79 9.35
N SER A 58 13.99 19.52 9.25
CA SER A 58 14.36 18.71 10.41
C SER A 58 15.73 18.06 10.22
N MET A 59 16.78 18.87 10.26
CA MET A 59 18.02 18.34 10.83
C MET A 59 17.78 18.22 12.34
N PRO A 60 18.00 17.04 12.96
CA PRO A 60 18.35 17.07 14.37
C PRO A 60 19.66 17.86 14.45
N LEU A 61 19.68 18.90 15.29
CA LEU A 61 20.93 19.52 15.71
C LEU A 61 21.75 18.40 16.36
N LEU A 62 22.80 17.95 15.68
CA LEU A 62 23.85 17.20 16.35
C LEU A 62 24.53 18.25 17.25
N ASN A 63 24.27 18.17 18.55
CA ASN A 63 25.10 18.85 19.54
C ASN A 63 26.50 18.24 19.46
N GLU A 64 27.50 19.12 19.31
CA GLU A 64 28.96 18.96 19.41
C GLU A 64 29.60 17.66 18.88
#